data_AF-C0ES78-F1
#
_entry.id   AF-C0ES78-F1
#
_cell.length_a   1.000
_cell.length_b   1.000
_cell.length_c   1.000
_cell.angle_alpha   90.00
_cell.angle_beta   90.00
_cell.angle_gamma   90.00
#
_symmetry.space_group_name_H-M   'P 1'
#
loop_
_entity.id
_entity.type
_entity.pdbx_description
1 polymer ?
#
loop_
_entity_poly.entity_id
_entity_poly.type
_entity_poly.pdbx_seq_one_letter_code
_entity_poly.pdbx_strand_id
1 'polypeptide(L)'
;MCAMFEMFATIVAACAAAIYGLSRSVFMSGVHRNLYRAAFIGIIILVYVTYRIYHYIKFKNIKKLNVDFDDYLYYDKYTSPLYRAGYFISYLVQNILFDYTYMKRNYNFCKGLDVYDGGVSEYYIKFRNTWYRYLKLTMIRHRISLKKLQAFSCDMKNEMIIAALNTPEEKEMHHQFTKDAAAYFQEHQSFNKKVIEQFANYAEITPMFRKNVLKHYRALAYTAKKEPEMVAMVKKQEFRRERDVNDFKKMNFR
;
A
#
# COMPACT_ATOMS: atom_id res chain seq x y z
N MET A 1 -4.55 -26.99 -15.20
CA MET A 1 -5.53 -25.87 -15.28
C MET A 1 -6.08 -25.44 -13.92
N CYS A 2 -5.84 -26.20 -12.84
CA CYS A 2 -6.71 -26.17 -11.66
C CYS A 2 -6.07 -25.55 -10.41
N ALA A 3 -4.84 -25.93 -10.04
CA ALA A 3 -4.36 -25.68 -8.67
C ALA A 3 -4.26 -24.22 -8.20
N MET A 4 -3.88 -23.23 -9.04
CA MET A 4 -3.62 -21.87 -8.56
C MET A 4 -4.86 -20.99 -8.42
N PHE A 5 -5.76 -21.04 -9.40
CA PHE A 5 -7.08 -20.41 -9.28
C PHE A 5 -7.91 -21.14 -8.24
N GLU A 6 -7.85 -22.47 -8.17
CA GLU A 6 -8.53 -23.24 -7.12
C GLU A 6 -7.96 -22.95 -5.74
N MET A 7 -6.63 -22.82 -5.55
CA MET A 7 -6.05 -22.43 -4.26
C MET A 7 -6.48 -21.02 -3.84
N PHE A 8 -6.49 -20.05 -4.76
CA PHE A 8 -6.96 -18.71 -4.44
C PHE A 8 -8.46 -18.68 -4.15
N ALA A 9 -9.27 -19.33 -5.00
CA ALA A 9 -10.71 -19.45 -4.82
C ALA A 9 -11.05 -20.22 -3.54
N THR A 10 -10.31 -21.27 -3.19
CA THR A 10 -10.48 -21.99 -1.92
C THR A 10 -10.02 -21.17 -0.72
N ILE A 11 -8.94 -20.39 -0.81
CA ILE A 11 -8.54 -19.47 0.28
C ILE A 11 -9.62 -18.40 0.46
N VAL A 12 -10.10 -17.78 -0.62
CA VAL A 12 -11.17 -16.76 -0.55
C VAL A 12 -12.47 -17.36 -0.05
N ALA A 13 -12.87 -18.54 -0.55
CA ALA A 13 -14.05 -19.25 -0.10
C ALA A 13 -13.91 -19.71 1.37
N ALA A 14 -12.73 -20.17 1.80
CA ALA A 14 -12.46 -20.52 3.18
C ALA A 14 -12.49 -19.29 4.10
N CYS A 15 -11.95 -18.14 3.66
CA CYS A 15 -12.08 -16.88 4.39
C CYS A 15 -13.55 -16.44 4.48
N ALA A 16 -14.31 -16.49 3.39
CA ALA A 16 -15.73 -16.17 3.37
C ALA A 16 -16.54 -17.13 4.27
N ALA A 17 -16.26 -18.44 4.21
CA ALA A 17 -16.87 -19.46 5.04
C ALA A 17 -16.50 -19.31 6.52
N ALA A 18 -15.26 -18.93 6.83
CA ALA A 18 -14.81 -18.65 8.20
C ALA A 18 -15.47 -17.39 8.76
N ILE A 19 -15.54 -16.30 7.98
CA ILE A 19 -16.26 -15.08 8.35
C ILE A 19 -17.74 -15.38 8.56
N TYR A 20 -18.36 -16.14 7.66
CA TYR A 20 -19.75 -16.57 7.77
C TYR A 20 -19.98 -17.46 8.99
N GLY A 21 -19.11 -18.44 9.22
CA GLY A 21 -19.17 -19.38 10.35
C GLY A 21 -19.02 -18.67 11.69
N LEU A 22 -18.04 -17.77 11.82
CA LEU A 22 -17.87 -16.89 13.00
C LEU A 22 -19.07 -15.98 13.19
N SER A 23 -19.59 -15.40 12.11
CA SER A 23 -20.76 -14.53 12.20
C SER A 23 -21.99 -15.28 12.67
N ARG A 24 -22.20 -16.51 12.17
CA ARG A 24 -23.30 -17.38 12.58
C ARG A 24 -23.15 -17.83 14.03
N SER A 25 -21.96 -18.28 14.44
CA SER A 25 -21.72 -18.78 15.79
C SER A 25 -21.80 -17.69 16.86
N VAL A 26 -21.24 -16.51 16.60
CA VAL A 26 -21.17 -15.40 17.56
C VAL A 26 -22.45 -14.56 17.55
N PHE A 27 -22.97 -14.20 16.38
CA PHE A 27 -24.10 -13.27 16.28
C PHE A 27 -25.45 -13.96 16.10
N MET A 28 -25.56 -15.21 15.65
CA MET A 28 -26.87 -15.86 15.44
C MET A 28 -27.20 -16.92 16.50
N SER A 29 -26.31 -17.88 16.73
CA SER A 29 -26.56 -19.05 17.58
C SER A 29 -25.86 -19.02 18.94
N GLY A 30 -25.05 -18.00 19.22
CA GLY A 30 -24.28 -17.90 20.46
C GLY A 30 -25.13 -17.64 21.70
N VAL A 31 -24.68 -18.15 22.85
CA VAL A 31 -25.35 -18.04 24.16
C VAL A 31 -25.63 -16.58 24.55
N HIS A 32 -24.70 -15.67 24.22
CA HIS A 32 -24.82 -14.22 24.47
C HIS A 32 -25.07 -13.39 23.20
N ARG A 33 -25.70 -13.97 22.17
CA ARG A 33 -25.90 -13.31 20.85
C ARG A 33 -26.43 -11.87 20.91
N ASN A 34 -27.38 -11.59 21.81
CA ASN A 34 -27.99 -10.26 21.94
C ASN A 34 -26.99 -9.24 22.49
N LEU A 35 -26.15 -9.65 23.44
CA LEU A 35 -25.04 -8.83 23.96
C LEU A 35 -24.01 -8.56 22.86
N TYR A 36 -23.61 -9.57 22.09
CA TYR A 36 -22.66 -9.40 20.99
C TYR A 36 -23.21 -8.50 19.88
N ARG A 37 -24.50 -8.61 19.53
CA ARG A 37 -25.16 -7.70 18.57
C ARG A 37 -25.21 -6.27 19.10
N ALA A 38 -25.61 -6.08 20.36
CA ALA A 38 -25.66 -4.76 20.99
C ALA A 38 -24.26 -4.12 21.07
N ALA A 39 -23.25 -4.90 21.45
CA ALA A 39 -21.86 -4.45 21.45
C ALA A 39 -21.36 -4.10 20.04
N PHE A 40 -21.69 -4.89 19.02
CA PHE A 40 -21.32 -4.62 17.63
C PHE A 40 -21.98 -3.33 17.10
N ILE A 41 -23.27 -3.12 17.37
CA ILE A 41 -23.97 -1.87 17.05
C ILE A 41 -23.33 -0.70 17.80
N GLY A 42 -23.02 -0.87 19.09
CA GLY A 42 -22.32 0.13 19.90
C GLY A 42 -20.94 0.51 19.31
N ILE A 43 -20.17 -0.48 18.85
CA ILE A 43 -18.88 -0.27 18.16
C ILE A 43 -19.09 0.50 16.86
N ILE A 44 -20.09 0.15 16.04
CA ILE A 44 -20.41 0.88 14.80
C ILE A 44 -20.74 2.34 15.10
N ILE A 45 -21.59 2.60 16.10
CA ILE A 45 -21.96 3.96 16.52
C ILE A 45 -20.73 4.71 17.02
N LEU A 46 -19.88 4.08 17.84
CA LEU A 46 -18.65 4.70 18.34
C LEU A 46 -17.69 5.03 17.19
N VAL A 47 -17.49 4.12 16.24
CA VAL A 47 -16.70 4.36 15.02
C VAL A 47 -17.29 5.52 14.22
N TYR A 48 -18.61 5.58 14.07
CA TYR A 48 -19.28 6.66 13.35
C TYR A 48 -19.11 8.03 14.05
N VAL A 49 -19.34 8.10 15.36
CA VAL A 49 -19.22 9.33 16.15
C VAL A 49 -17.77 9.82 16.16
N THR A 50 -16.80 8.93 16.42
CA THR A 50 -15.38 9.28 16.37
C THR A 50 -14.95 9.73 14.98
N TYR A 51 -15.44 9.09 13.91
CA TYR A 51 -15.23 9.52 12.53
C TYR A 51 -15.80 10.93 12.28
N ARG A 52 -17.02 11.22 12.73
CA ARG A 52 -17.66 12.53 12.60
C ARG A 52 -16.90 13.63 13.35
N ILE A 53 -16.48 13.38 14.59
CA ILE A 53 -15.68 14.32 15.38
C ILE A 53 -14.34 14.60 14.69
N TYR A 54 -13.63 13.55 14.27
CA TYR A 54 -12.38 13.67 13.53
C TYR A 54 -12.55 14.52 12.27
N HIS A 55 -13.59 14.24 11.48
CA HIS A 55 -13.87 14.96 10.25
C HIS A 55 -14.22 16.42 10.52
N TYR A 56 -15.01 16.71 11.56
CA TYR A 56 -15.37 18.07 11.95
C TYR A 56 -14.15 18.91 12.37
N ILE A 57 -13.27 18.37 13.22
CA ILE A 57 -12.04 19.06 13.64
C ILE A 57 -11.15 19.33 12.43
N LYS A 58 -10.98 18.34 11.56
CA LYS A 58 -10.17 18.47 10.34
C LYS A 58 -10.78 19.50 9.38
N PHE A 59 -12.10 19.51 9.22
CA PHE A 59 -12.85 20.45 8.39
C PHE A 59 -12.67 21.90 8.84
N LYS A 60 -12.75 22.16 10.15
CA LYS A 60 -12.51 23.49 10.72
C LYS A 60 -11.12 24.02 10.39
N ASN A 61 -10.11 23.16 10.40
CA ASN A 61 -8.73 23.56 10.10
C ASN A 61 -8.48 23.80 8.61
N ILE A 62 -9.12 23.05 7.72
CA ILE A 62 -8.98 23.24 6.27
C ILE A 62 -9.73 24.51 5.81
N LYS A 63 -10.91 24.79 6.37
CA LYS A 63 -11.66 26.02 6.07
C LYS A 63 -10.87 27.31 6.37
N LYS A 64 -9.96 27.27 7.36
CA LYS A 64 -9.08 28.41 7.67
C LYS A 64 -8.02 28.68 6.59
N LEU A 65 -7.77 27.72 5.69
CA LEU A 65 -6.76 27.82 4.65
C LEU A 65 -7.28 28.51 3.38
N ASN A 66 -8.58 28.81 3.28
CA ASN A 66 -9.24 29.37 2.08
C ASN A 66 -9.01 28.57 0.78
N VAL A 67 -8.71 27.28 0.89
CA VAL A 67 -8.49 26.37 -0.24
C VAL A 67 -9.82 25.76 -0.71
N ASP A 68 -9.94 25.44 -2.00
CA ASP A 68 -11.03 24.60 -2.50
C ASP A 68 -11.08 23.27 -1.75
N PHE A 69 -12.18 23.07 -1.02
CA PHE A 69 -12.33 21.95 -0.11
C PHE A 69 -12.44 20.62 -0.84
N ASP A 70 -13.17 20.57 -1.95
CA ASP A 70 -13.48 19.33 -2.64
C ASP A 70 -12.22 18.78 -3.32
N ASP A 71 -11.43 19.67 -3.92
CA ASP A 71 -10.13 19.32 -4.48
C ASP A 71 -9.12 18.90 -3.39
N TYR A 72 -9.08 19.59 -2.26
CA TYR A 72 -8.18 19.21 -1.16
C TYR A 72 -8.53 17.83 -0.61
N LEU A 73 -9.82 17.53 -0.49
CA LEU A 73 -10.33 16.25 -0.03
C LEU A 73 -10.06 15.13 -1.05
N TYR A 74 -10.15 15.44 -2.34
CA TYR A 74 -9.81 14.51 -3.42
C TYR A 74 -8.38 14.00 -3.28
N TYR A 75 -7.40 14.90 -3.09
CA TYR A 75 -6.02 14.49 -2.86
C TYR A 75 -5.82 13.79 -1.51
N ASP A 76 -6.64 14.06 -0.49
CA ASP A 76 -6.57 13.37 0.79
C ASP A 76 -6.99 11.90 0.73
N LYS A 77 -7.93 11.57 -0.17
CA LYS A 77 -8.41 10.21 -0.43
C LYS A 77 -7.27 9.24 -0.74
N TYR A 78 -6.25 9.70 -1.47
CA TYR A 78 -5.05 8.92 -1.81
C TYR A 78 -4.26 8.42 -0.59
N THR A 79 -4.38 9.10 0.54
CA THR A 79 -3.72 8.69 1.79
C THR A 79 -4.64 7.91 2.72
N SER A 80 -5.91 7.73 2.36
CA SER A 80 -6.92 7.07 3.20
C SER A 80 -6.66 5.56 3.34
N PRO A 81 -6.94 4.96 4.51
CA PRO A 81 -6.81 3.52 4.72
C PRO A 81 -7.64 2.68 3.74
N LEU A 82 -8.84 3.15 3.39
CA LEU A 82 -9.73 2.46 2.45
C LEU A 82 -9.16 2.45 1.04
N TYR A 83 -8.62 3.58 0.56
CA TYR A 83 -7.96 3.62 -0.75
C TYR A 83 -6.73 2.71 -0.77
N ARG A 84 -5.94 2.69 0.31
CA ARG A 84 -4.79 1.79 0.45
C ARG A 84 -5.20 0.32 0.42
N ALA A 85 -6.27 -0.05 1.12
CA ALA A 85 -6.79 -1.40 1.13
C ALA A 85 -7.35 -1.81 -0.24
N GLY A 86 -8.17 -0.96 -0.87
CA GLY A 86 -8.70 -1.21 -2.21
C GLY A 86 -7.59 -1.34 -3.25
N TYR A 87 -6.59 -0.46 -3.21
CA TYR A 87 -5.44 -0.53 -4.09
C TYR A 87 -4.61 -1.79 -3.84
N PHE A 88 -4.46 -2.23 -2.58
CA PHE A 88 -3.78 -3.49 -2.25
C PHE A 88 -4.52 -4.70 -2.84
N ILE A 89 -5.84 -4.77 -2.63
CA ILE A 89 -6.68 -5.86 -3.14
C ILE A 89 -6.65 -5.88 -4.67
N SER A 90 -6.78 -4.73 -5.33
CA SER A 90 -6.70 -4.63 -6.79
C SER A 90 -5.36 -5.11 -7.31
N TYR A 91 -4.26 -4.71 -6.69
CA TYR A 91 -2.92 -5.11 -7.10
C TYR A 91 -2.69 -6.61 -6.85
N LEU A 92 -3.21 -7.14 -5.74
CA LEU A 92 -3.17 -8.57 -5.44
C LEU A 92 -3.95 -9.37 -6.49
N VAL A 93 -5.19 -8.98 -6.81
CA VAL A 93 -6.04 -9.66 -7.79
C VAL A 93 -5.41 -9.60 -9.19
N GLN A 94 -4.96 -8.43 -9.65
CA GLN A 94 -4.29 -8.29 -10.94
C GLN A 94 -3.05 -9.18 -11.02
N ASN A 95 -2.20 -9.16 -9.99
CA ASN A 95 -0.98 -9.95 -9.98
C ASN A 95 -1.26 -11.46 -9.98
N ILE A 96 -2.27 -11.93 -9.25
CA ILE A 96 -2.69 -13.34 -9.27
C ILE A 96 -3.21 -13.75 -10.66
N LEU A 97 -3.99 -12.90 -11.31
CA LEU A 97 -4.50 -13.13 -12.67
C LEU A 97 -3.37 -13.15 -13.72
N PHE A 98 -2.40 -12.25 -13.61
CA PHE A 98 -1.22 -12.24 -14.47
C PHE A 98 -0.36 -13.49 -14.28
N ASP A 99 -0.10 -13.89 -13.04
CA ASP A 99 0.65 -15.11 -12.74
C ASP A 99 -0.08 -16.37 -13.21
N TYR A 100 -1.41 -16.41 -13.09
CA TYR A 100 -2.23 -17.51 -13.63
C TYR A 100 -2.05 -17.62 -15.15
N THR A 101 -2.14 -16.49 -15.84
CA THR A 101 -2.00 -16.43 -17.30
C THR A 101 -0.58 -16.80 -17.73
N TYR A 102 0.44 -16.32 -17.00
CA TYR A 102 1.85 -16.65 -17.22
C TYR A 102 2.13 -18.14 -17.00
N MET A 103 1.66 -18.72 -15.89
CA MET A 103 1.84 -20.14 -15.59
C MET A 103 1.12 -21.02 -16.61
N LYS A 104 -0.11 -20.66 -17.01
CA LYS A 104 -0.84 -21.37 -18.06
C LYS A 104 -0.10 -21.37 -19.40
N ARG A 105 0.62 -20.29 -19.73
CA ARG A 105 1.30 -20.12 -21.02
C ARG A 105 2.70 -20.75 -21.07
N ASN A 106 3.47 -20.67 -19.99
CA ASN A 106 4.87 -21.11 -19.97
C ASN A 106 5.08 -22.51 -19.39
N TYR A 107 4.11 -23.01 -18.64
CA TYR A 107 4.13 -24.37 -18.13
C TYR A 107 2.94 -25.14 -18.70
N ASN A 108 3.21 -26.06 -19.64
CA ASN A 108 2.31 -27.17 -19.93
C ASN A 108 2.31 -28.12 -18.71
N PHE A 109 1.68 -27.66 -17.62
CA PHE A 109 1.84 -28.15 -16.25
C PHE A 109 1.42 -29.61 -16.01
N CYS A 110 0.75 -30.24 -16.96
CA CYS A 110 0.17 -31.57 -16.82
C CYS A 110 0.75 -32.60 -17.80
N LYS A 111 1.77 -32.27 -18.60
CA LYS A 111 2.45 -33.27 -19.44
C LYS A 111 3.70 -33.78 -18.71
N GLY A 112 3.57 -34.94 -18.06
CA GLY A 112 4.71 -35.74 -17.60
C GLY A 112 5.02 -35.75 -16.09
N LEU A 113 4.16 -35.19 -15.23
CA LEU A 113 4.27 -35.40 -13.78
C LEU A 113 3.49 -36.67 -13.41
N ASP A 114 4.21 -37.78 -13.29
CA ASP A 114 3.68 -38.98 -12.62
C ASP A 114 3.41 -38.64 -11.16
N VAL A 115 2.14 -38.76 -10.77
CA VAL A 115 1.59 -38.28 -9.50
C VAL A 115 2.04 -39.15 -8.30
N TYR A 116 2.84 -40.19 -8.53
CA TYR A 116 3.05 -41.28 -7.55
C TYR A 116 4.46 -41.37 -6.91
N ASP A 117 5.50 -40.67 -7.39
CA ASP A 117 6.90 -40.93 -6.96
C ASP A 117 7.50 -39.91 -5.95
N GLY A 118 6.71 -39.34 -5.04
CA GLY A 118 7.25 -38.52 -3.94
C GLY A 118 7.82 -37.13 -4.32
N GLY A 119 8.00 -36.84 -5.61
CA GLY A 119 8.40 -35.52 -6.16
C GLY A 119 7.38 -34.39 -5.96
N VAL A 120 6.17 -34.73 -5.51
CA VAL A 120 5.09 -33.78 -5.17
C VAL A 120 5.52 -32.86 -4.02
N SER A 121 6.32 -33.34 -3.07
CA SER A 121 6.77 -32.56 -1.90
C SER A 121 7.77 -31.44 -2.25
N GLU A 122 8.81 -31.75 -3.01
CA GLU A 122 9.80 -30.77 -3.48
C GLU A 122 9.17 -29.75 -4.43
N TYR A 123 8.21 -30.19 -5.25
CA TYR A 123 7.38 -29.36 -6.09
C TYR A 123 6.58 -28.32 -5.28
N TYR A 124 5.82 -28.75 -4.26
CA TYR A 124 5.05 -27.84 -3.41
C TYR A 124 5.96 -26.86 -2.65
N ILE A 125 7.16 -27.29 -2.24
CA ILE A 125 8.13 -26.44 -1.56
C ILE A 125 8.67 -25.35 -2.50
N LYS A 126 9.06 -25.70 -3.73
CA LYS A 126 9.52 -24.73 -4.75
C LYS A 126 8.40 -23.75 -5.12
N PHE A 127 7.18 -24.26 -5.32
CA PHE A 127 6.01 -23.44 -5.60
C PHE A 127 5.72 -22.44 -4.46
N ARG A 128 5.65 -22.91 -3.22
CA ARG A 128 5.41 -22.08 -2.04
C ARG A 128 6.49 -21.02 -1.85
N ASN A 129 7.76 -21.37 -2.11
CA ASN A 129 8.87 -20.42 -2.05
C ASN A 129 8.78 -19.32 -3.12
N THR A 130 8.36 -19.66 -4.35
CA THR A 130 8.11 -18.70 -5.42
C THR A 130 6.95 -17.78 -5.06
N TRP A 131 5.85 -18.34 -4.54
CA TRP A 131 4.69 -17.58 -4.08
C TRP A 131 5.01 -16.59 -2.96
N TYR A 132 5.75 -17.02 -1.92
CA TYR A 132 6.14 -16.11 -0.82
C TYR A 132 7.01 -14.95 -1.30
N ARG A 133 7.95 -15.21 -2.22
CA ARG A 133 8.79 -14.16 -2.80
C ARG A 133 7.97 -13.18 -3.62
N TYR A 134 6.99 -13.70 -4.35
CA TYR A 134 6.09 -12.89 -5.13
C TYR A 134 5.15 -12.02 -4.27
N LEU A 135 4.59 -12.58 -3.20
CA LEU A 135 3.86 -11.80 -2.19
C LEU A 135 4.75 -10.72 -1.58
N LYS A 136 6.00 -11.04 -1.24
CA LYS A 136 6.97 -10.05 -0.73
C LYS A 136 7.23 -8.93 -1.73
N LEU A 137 7.45 -9.27 -3.01
CA LEU A 137 7.65 -8.30 -4.09
C LEU A 137 6.41 -7.41 -4.28
N THR A 138 5.22 -8.02 -4.30
CA THR A 138 3.92 -7.33 -4.41
C THR A 138 3.72 -6.36 -3.26
N MET A 139 4.00 -6.76 -2.03
CA MET A 139 3.94 -5.89 -0.85
C MET A 139 4.91 -4.71 -0.96
N ILE A 140 6.14 -4.95 -1.40
CA ILE A 140 7.15 -3.88 -1.55
C ILE A 140 6.73 -2.90 -2.64
N ARG A 141 6.34 -3.39 -3.82
CA ARG A 141 5.81 -2.58 -4.93
C ARG A 141 4.64 -1.72 -4.49
N HIS A 142 3.64 -2.35 -3.86
CA HIS A 142 2.47 -1.67 -3.34
C HIS A 142 2.85 -0.56 -2.35
N ARG A 143 3.75 -0.84 -1.39
CA ARG A 143 4.22 0.17 -0.43
C ARG A 143 4.95 1.32 -1.12
N ILE A 144 5.79 1.05 -2.12
CA ILE A 144 6.47 2.09 -2.91
C ILE A 144 5.45 2.96 -3.65
N SER A 145 4.51 2.35 -4.37
CA SER A 145 3.45 3.08 -5.10
C SER A 145 2.61 3.96 -4.18
N LEU A 146 2.22 3.45 -3.01
CA LEU A 146 1.49 4.25 -2.01
C LEU A 146 2.32 5.42 -1.48
N LYS A 147 3.64 5.28 -1.38
CA LYS A 147 4.53 6.36 -0.94
C LYS A 147 4.74 7.41 -2.03
N LYS A 148 4.90 7.01 -3.30
CA LYS A 148 4.91 7.95 -4.43
C LYS A 148 3.60 8.75 -4.51
N LEU A 149 2.47 8.07 -4.39
CA LEU A 149 1.14 8.71 -4.34
C LEU A 149 0.97 9.64 -3.13
N GLN A 150 1.51 9.25 -1.96
CA GLN A 150 1.53 10.10 -0.77
C GLN A 150 2.36 11.38 -0.99
N ALA A 151 3.53 11.27 -1.61
CA ALA A 151 4.39 12.42 -1.93
C ALA A 151 3.65 13.40 -2.85
N PHE A 152 3.11 12.89 -3.96
CA PHE A 152 2.32 13.66 -4.92
C PHE A 152 1.11 14.36 -4.27
N SER A 153 0.33 13.65 -3.45
CA SER A 153 -0.79 14.21 -2.71
C SER A 153 -0.38 15.35 -1.78
N CYS A 154 0.80 15.25 -1.14
CA CYS A 154 1.29 16.31 -0.25
C CYS A 154 1.72 17.54 -1.02
N ASP A 155 2.32 17.38 -2.20
CA ASP A 155 2.74 18.50 -3.06
C ASP A 155 1.53 19.27 -3.58
N MET A 156 0.56 18.56 -4.16
CA MET A 156 -0.66 19.18 -4.67
C MET A 156 -1.39 19.97 -3.57
N LYS A 157 -1.51 19.40 -2.37
CA LYS A 157 -2.11 20.11 -1.23
C LYS A 157 -1.32 21.34 -0.79
N ASN A 158 0.00 21.33 -0.92
CA ASN A 158 0.84 22.46 -0.57
C ASN A 158 0.77 23.58 -1.62
N GLU A 159 0.75 23.22 -2.91
CA GLU A 159 0.50 24.17 -4.00
C GLU A 159 -0.85 24.86 -3.83
N MET A 160 -1.90 24.09 -3.49
CA MET A 160 -3.21 24.65 -3.20
C MET A 160 -3.19 25.61 -1.99
N ILE A 161 -2.44 25.28 -0.94
CA ILE A 161 -2.28 26.18 0.23
C ILE A 161 -1.58 27.46 -0.20
N ILE A 162 -0.49 27.38 -0.97
CA ILE A 162 0.25 28.56 -1.46
C ILE A 162 -0.64 29.42 -2.35
N ALA A 163 -1.41 28.82 -3.26
CA ALA A 163 -2.32 29.52 -4.14
C ALA A 163 -3.39 30.32 -3.37
N ALA A 164 -3.85 29.78 -2.23
CA ALA A 164 -4.85 30.40 -1.37
C ALA A 164 -4.30 31.48 -0.42
N LEU A 165 -2.97 31.67 -0.33
CA LEU A 165 -2.39 32.76 0.45
C LEU A 165 -2.68 34.12 -0.19
N ASN A 166 -2.93 35.13 0.64
CA ASN A 166 -3.39 36.44 0.18
C ASN A 166 -2.22 37.36 -0.22
N THR A 167 -1.10 37.30 0.49
CA THR A 167 0.02 38.24 0.29
C THR A 167 1.17 37.56 -0.47
N PRO A 168 1.90 38.32 -1.31
CA PRO A 168 3.08 37.80 -2.00
C PRO A 168 4.21 37.42 -1.02
N GLU A 169 4.35 38.14 0.09
CA GLU A 169 5.35 37.86 1.13
C GLU A 169 5.12 36.51 1.81
N GLU A 170 3.86 36.17 2.13
CA GLU A 170 3.51 34.86 2.70
C GLU A 170 3.81 33.73 1.71
N LYS A 171 3.53 33.94 0.42
CA LYS A 171 3.84 32.96 -0.64
C LYS A 171 5.34 32.74 -0.74
N GLU A 172 6.12 33.80 -0.76
CA GLU A 172 7.58 33.73 -0.82
C GLU A 172 8.16 33.00 0.39
N MET A 173 7.63 33.26 1.60
CA MET A 173 8.01 32.53 2.81
C MET A 173 7.74 31.02 2.69
N HIS A 174 6.58 30.62 2.17
CA HIS A 174 6.24 29.21 1.96
C HIS A 174 7.08 28.55 0.86
N HIS A 175 7.42 29.29 -0.20
CA HIS A 175 8.33 28.83 -1.25
C HIS A 175 9.77 28.70 -0.75
N GLN A 176 10.24 29.62 0.10
CA GLN A 176 11.57 29.51 0.69
C GLN A 176 11.65 28.30 1.61
N PHE A 177 10.60 28.07 2.41
CA PHE A 177 10.53 26.89 3.27
C PHE A 177 10.58 25.56 2.50
N THR A 178 9.96 25.49 1.31
CA THR A 178 10.05 24.29 0.46
C THR A 178 11.42 24.16 -0.20
N LYS A 179 12.06 25.26 -0.60
CA LYS A 179 13.45 25.26 -1.10
C LYS A 179 14.42 24.76 -0.05
N ASP A 180 14.33 25.24 1.19
CA ASP A 180 15.20 24.80 2.30
C ASP A 180 15.00 23.30 2.57
N ALA A 181 13.75 22.83 2.56
CA ALA A 181 13.43 21.42 2.70
C ALA A 181 14.01 20.56 1.57
N ALA A 182 13.94 21.05 0.33
CA ALA A 182 14.48 20.37 -0.84
C ALA A 182 16.01 20.30 -0.78
N ALA A 183 16.68 21.40 -0.45
CA ALA A 183 18.14 21.48 -0.32
C ALA A 183 18.64 20.51 0.75
N TYR A 184 18.02 20.54 1.94
CA TYR A 184 18.37 19.62 3.02
C TYR A 184 18.21 18.15 2.60
N PHE A 185 17.10 17.81 1.94
CA PHE A 185 16.84 16.44 1.51
C PHE A 185 17.80 15.98 0.42
N GLN A 186 18.19 16.85 -0.52
CA GLN A 186 19.18 16.53 -1.55
C GLN A 186 20.52 16.13 -0.92
N GLU A 187 20.96 16.87 0.08
CA GLU A 187 22.23 16.63 0.78
C GLU A 187 22.18 15.40 1.70
N HIS A 188 21.12 15.24 2.48
CA HIS A 188 21.07 14.24 3.57
C HIS A 188 20.29 12.97 3.25
N GLN A 189 19.48 12.96 2.18
CA GLN A 189 18.59 11.85 1.78
C GLN A 189 17.68 11.31 2.89
N SER A 190 17.44 12.13 3.92
CA SER A 190 16.64 11.79 5.09
C SER A 190 15.88 13.02 5.58
N PHE A 191 14.72 12.81 6.21
CA PHE A 191 13.90 13.92 6.67
C PHE A 191 13.08 13.53 7.90
N ASN A 192 13.23 14.27 8.99
CA ASN A 192 12.57 13.99 10.25
C ASN A 192 11.95 15.26 10.87
N LYS A 193 11.27 15.09 12.01
CA LYS A 193 10.55 16.20 12.66
C LYS A 193 11.51 17.24 13.26
N LYS A 194 12.66 16.81 13.79
CA LYS A 194 13.66 17.70 14.39
C LYS A 194 14.31 18.60 13.33
N VAL A 195 14.52 18.06 12.13
CA VAL A 195 15.07 18.81 10.98
C VAL A 195 14.13 19.94 10.57
N ILE A 196 12.84 19.63 10.33
CA ILE A 196 11.90 20.67 9.88
C ILE A 196 11.68 21.76 10.94
N GLU A 197 11.81 21.43 12.23
CA GLU A 197 11.74 22.38 13.34
C GLU A 197 12.93 23.38 13.38
N GLN A 198 14.03 23.09 12.69
CA GLN A 198 15.22 23.96 12.62
C GLN A 198 15.16 25.01 11.49
N PHE A 199 14.20 24.89 10.57
CA PHE A 199 14.11 25.79 9.42
C PHE A 199 13.67 27.20 9.83
N ALA A 200 14.18 28.20 9.11
CA ALA A 200 13.75 29.57 9.27
C ALA A 200 12.23 29.68 9.06
N ASN A 201 11.60 30.59 9.79
CA ASN A 201 10.15 30.84 9.72
C ASN A 201 9.29 29.61 10.06
N TYR A 202 9.85 28.56 10.70
CA TYR A 202 9.09 27.38 11.08
C TYR A 202 7.83 27.79 11.82
N ALA A 203 7.91 28.68 12.83
CA ALA A 203 6.77 29.09 13.64
C ALA A 203 5.65 29.81 12.86
N GLU A 204 5.96 30.43 11.72
CA GLU A 204 5.05 31.27 10.93
C GLU A 204 4.34 30.47 9.84
N ILE A 205 5.00 29.44 9.27
CA ILE A 205 4.42 28.59 8.23
C ILE A 205 3.17 27.86 8.72
N THR A 206 2.17 27.63 7.89
CA THR A 206 0.94 26.97 8.35
C THR A 206 1.19 25.52 8.84
N PRO A 207 0.66 25.07 10.00
CA PRO A 207 0.93 23.72 10.53
C PRO A 207 0.58 22.56 9.56
N MET A 208 -0.47 22.73 8.75
CA MET A 208 -0.84 21.76 7.72
C MET A 208 0.22 21.67 6.62
N PHE A 209 0.78 22.81 6.21
CA PHE A 209 1.85 22.89 5.23
C PHE A 209 3.11 22.17 5.73
N ARG A 210 3.57 22.48 6.96
CA ARG A 210 4.72 21.81 7.59
C ARG A 210 4.53 20.29 7.65
N LYS A 211 3.31 19.85 8.00
CA LYS A 211 2.96 18.42 8.08
C LYS A 211 3.01 17.74 6.71
N ASN A 212 2.56 18.42 5.66
CA ASN A 212 2.61 17.90 4.30
C ASN A 212 4.06 17.82 3.79
N VAL A 213 4.88 18.86 3.99
CA VAL A 213 6.32 18.86 3.68
C VAL A 213 7.03 17.67 4.35
N LEU A 214 6.83 17.51 5.66
CA LEU A 214 7.39 16.38 6.41
C LEU A 214 6.95 15.02 5.86
N LYS A 215 5.67 14.88 5.48
CA LYS A 215 5.12 13.64 4.90
C LYS A 215 5.66 13.36 3.51
N HIS A 216 5.85 14.40 2.69
CA HIS A 216 6.40 14.32 1.35
C HIS A 216 7.82 13.75 1.39
N TYR A 217 8.75 14.41 2.09
CA TYR A 217 10.15 13.97 2.12
C TYR A 217 10.36 12.64 2.84
N ARG A 218 9.54 12.31 3.85
CA ARG A 218 9.54 10.96 4.43
C ARG A 218 9.10 9.88 3.44
N ALA A 219 8.19 10.21 2.53
CA ALA A 219 7.77 9.30 1.49
C ALA A 219 8.87 9.12 0.44
N LEU A 220 9.53 10.21 0.02
CA LEU A 220 10.69 10.16 -0.86
C LEU A 220 11.87 9.35 -0.28
N ALA A 221 12.21 9.58 0.99
CA ALA A 221 13.25 8.82 1.68
C ALA A 221 12.95 7.30 1.68
N TYR A 222 11.68 6.94 1.91
CA TYR A 222 11.26 5.54 1.87
C TYR A 222 11.40 4.94 0.46
N THR A 223 10.96 5.67 -0.58
CA THR A 223 11.03 5.19 -1.96
C THR A 223 12.48 5.04 -2.41
N ALA A 224 13.33 6.04 -2.14
CA ALA A 224 14.75 6.00 -2.47
C ALA A 224 15.46 4.80 -1.84
N LYS A 225 15.07 4.42 -0.60
CA LYS A 225 15.62 3.23 0.07
C LYS A 225 15.10 1.91 -0.48
N LYS A 226 13.80 1.84 -0.85
CA LYS A 226 13.12 0.56 -1.17
C LYS A 226 13.09 0.20 -2.64
N GLU A 227 13.20 1.18 -3.52
CA GLU A 227 13.20 0.98 -4.96
C GLU A 227 14.43 0.16 -5.44
N PRO A 228 15.66 0.41 -4.96
CA PRO A 228 16.81 -0.45 -5.27
C PRO A 228 16.64 -1.88 -4.77
N GLU A 229 16.10 -2.08 -3.57
CA GLU A 229 15.80 -3.42 -3.02
C GLU A 229 14.82 -4.18 -3.92
N MET A 230 13.76 -3.50 -4.37
CA MET A 230 12.78 -4.06 -5.30
C MET A 230 13.44 -4.45 -6.64
N VAL A 231 14.25 -3.56 -7.24
CA VAL A 231 14.95 -3.83 -8.51
C VAL A 231 15.89 -5.03 -8.36
N ALA A 232 16.65 -5.11 -7.27
CA ALA A 232 17.51 -6.25 -6.98
C ALA A 232 16.72 -7.57 -6.84
N MET A 233 15.55 -7.53 -6.19
CA MET A 233 14.66 -8.69 -6.09
C MET A 233 14.16 -9.17 -7.46
N VAL A 234 13.78 -8.24 -8.35
CA VAL A 234 13.32 -8.56 -9.71
C VAL A 234 14.44 -9.19 -10.54
N LYS A 235 15.63 -8.58 -10.56
CA LYS A 235 16.81 -9.11 -11.27
C LYS A 235 17.18 -10.52 -10.79
N LYS A 236 17.15 -10.76 -9.47
CA LYS A 236 17.39 -12.09 -8.88
C LYS A 236 16.33 -13.12 -9.26
N GLN A 237 15.11 -12.69 -9.59
CA GLN A 237 14.04 -13.55 -10.06
C GLN A 237 14.18 -13.88 -11.55
N GLU A 238 14.63 -12.92 -12.37
CA GLU A 238 14.95 -13.14 -13.79
C GLU A 238 16.12 -14.12 -13.98
N PHE A 239 17.23 -13.89 -13.28
CA PHE A 239 18.41 -14.77 -13.36
C PHE A 239 18.12 -16.22 -12.95
N ARG A 240 17.20 -16.42 -11.98
CA ARG A 240 16.76 -17.77 -11.61
C ARG A 240 15.85 -18.40 -12.65
N ARG A 241 14.97 -17.62 -13.27
CA ARG A 241 14.14 -18.10 -14.38
C ARG A 241 15.00 -18.62 -15.52
N GLU A 242 16.05 -17.90 -15.89
CA GLU A 242 17.01 -18.34 -16.92
C GLU A 242 17.71 -19.63 -16.53
N ARG A 243 18.16 -19.75 -15.28
CA ARG A 243 18.80 -20.97 -14.76
C ARG A 243 17.85 -22.17 -14.78
N ASP A 244 16.64 -22.02 -14.23
CA ASP A 244 15.66 -23.11 -14.14
C ASP A 244 15.24 -23.60 -15.54
N VAL A 245 15.09 -22.69 -16.52
CA VAL A 245 14.84 -23.04 -17.93
C VAL A 245 16.02 -23.78 -18.54
N ASN A 246 17.25 -23.33 -18.27
CA ASN A 246 18.46 -23.98 -18.78
C ASN A 246 18.68 -25.38 -18.18
N ASP A 247 18.39 -25.56 -16.89
CA ASP A 247 18.49 -26.85 -16.22
C ASP A 247 17.40 -27.82 -16.70
N PHE A 248 16.17 -27.34 -16.91
CA PHE A 248 15.10 -28.13 -17.53
C PHE A 248 15.46 -28.58 -18.95
N LYS A 249 16.04 -27.70 -19.76
CA LYS A 249 16.52 -28.05 -21.11
C LYS A 249 17.60 -29.14 -21.07
N LYS A 250 18.51 -29.08 -20.09
CA LYS A 250 19.58 -30.09 -19.93
C LYS A 250 19.07 -31.46 -19.48
N MET A 251 18.00 -31.52 -18.69
CA MET A 251 17.45 -32.79 -18.19
C MET A 251 16.54 -33.49 -19.21
N ASN A 252 15.84 -32.75 -20.07
CA ASN A 252 14.80 -33.32 -20.96
C ASN A 252 15.19 -33.39 -22.45
N PHE A 253 16.34 -32.86 -22.85
CA PHE A 253 16.81 -32.89 -24.24
C PHE A 253 18.24 -33.46 -24.36
N ARG A 254 18.58 -34.45 -23.53
CA ARG A 254 19.73 -35.34 -23.78
C ARG A 254 19.28 -36.56 -24.56
#